data_AF-A0A427AQ48-F1
#
_entry.id   AF-A0A427AQ48-F1
#
_cell.length_a   1.000
_cell.length_b   1.000
_cell.length_c   1.000
_cell.angle_alpha   90.00
_cell.angle_beta   90.00
_cell.angle_gamma   90.00
#
_symmetry.space_group_name_H-M   'P 1'
#
loop_
_entity.id
_entity.type
_entity.pdbx_description
1 polymer ?
#
loop_
_entity_poly.entity_id
_entity_poly.type
_entity_poly.pdbx_seq_one_letter_code
_entity_poly.pdbx_strand_id
1 'polypeptide(L)'
;MEAVVEGLWSLAEEAELRRDYGAAVKCLESLLQCGASLLPLVEIRTRLRLAHLLLSRSHNLNHAKAHLERALLLLSSARSAALHLKLSAHSLLARCYHLVGAIPPQKHIILRALDLLSSSAAGGSLPPAATLLWSANFHSHLASTLVIDGDYPGALSALSSGFTAAAELRSTELQLFFAASALHVHLLHWEDPPSVEATVRRCLELWESIPFDQHVKELIAELNSVNRSLFHSNLQRRDRLSLYEKQGQLQEQLRMATGVDSTNKLLDLDDKLLLAPPPMDGEWLPRGAVSALVDLMVVMLGRPKGVFKECGRRIQSGLQLIYEELAKLGVVDGRRVFIWCLEVDLQHSAIWMAGLYLMLLMQFLENKVAVELTRSEFVEAQEVDSLNY
;
A
#
# COMPACT_ATOMS: atom_id res chain seq x y z
N MET A 1 16.33 29.68 21.75
CA MET A 1 16.07 29.14 20.39
C MET A 1 15.44 27.75 20.49
N GLU A 2 16.01 26.83 21.30
CA GLU A 2 15.43 25.49 21.55
C GLU A 2 13.97 25.53 22.02
N ALA A 3 13.61 26.38 22.98
CA ALA A 3 12.22 26.53 23.43
C ALA A 3 11.24 26.96 22.32
N VAL A 4 11.70 27.71 21.31
CA VAL A 4 10.87 28.11 20.16
C VAL A 4 10.71 26.93 19.19
N VAL A 5 11.78 26.14 19.00
CA VAL A 5 11.75 24.90 18.22
C VAL A 5 10.78 23.90 18.82
N GLU A 6 10.90 23.62 20.12
CA GLU A 6 10.02 22.69 20.84
C GLU A 6 8.57 23.20 20.87
N GLY A 7 8.37 24.50 21.10
CA GLY A 7 7.05 25.12 21.07
C GLY A 7 6.34 24.95 19.71
N LEU A 8 7.02 25.23 18.60
CA LEU A 8 6.42 25.09 17.26
C LEU A 8 6.26 23.63 16.83
N TRP A 9 7.13 22.73 17.27
CA TRP A 9 6.96 21.28 17.05
C TRP A 9 5.73 20.76 17.79
N SER A 10 5.53 21.13 19.06
CA SER A 10 4.36 20.73 19.84
C SER A 10 3.05 21.31 19.29
N LEU A 11 3.07 22.55 18.81
CA LEU A 11 1.91 23.16 18.13
C LEU A 11 1.57 22.44 16.81
N ALA A 12 2.58 22.02 16.05
CA ALA A 12 2.35 21.23 14.85
C ALA A 12 1.71 19.86 15.19
N GLU A 13 2.17 19.20 16.25
CA GLU A 13 1.59 17.95 16.74
C GLU A 13 0.14 18.11 17.18
N GLU A 14 -0.16 19.16 17.94
CA GLU A 14 -1.52 19.43 18.40
C GLU A 14 -2.45 19.77 17.22
N ALA A 15 -1.95 20.50 16.22
CA ALA A 15 -2.69 20.78 14.99
C ALA A 15 -2.96 19.50 14.17
N GLU A 16 -1.98 18.60 14.03
CA GLU A 16 -2.15 17.29 13.40
C GLU A 16 -3.22 16.44 14.13
N LEU A 17 -3.21 16.42 15.46
CA LEU A 17 -4.21 15.71 16.28
C LEU A 17 -5.63 16.27 16.06
N ARG A 18 -5.76 17.58 15.86
CA ARG A 18 -7.02 18.26 15.53
C ARG A 18 -7.42 18.13 14.05
N ARG A 19 -6.62 17.43 13.23
CA ARG A 19 -6.77 17.33 11.77
C ARG A 19 -6.67 18.68 11.03
N ASP A 20 -6.07 19.68 11.66
CA ASP A 20 -5.75 20.97 11.02
C ASP A 20 -4.34 20.92 10.41
N TYR A 21 -4.23 20.26 9.27
CA TYR A 21 -2.96 20.10 8.57
C TYR A 21 -2.42 21.42 8.01
N GLY A 22 -3.29 22.41 7.76
CA GLY A 22 -2.88 23.74 7.30
C GLY A 22 -2.11 24.49 8.38
N ALA A 23 -2.59 24.44 9.63
CA ALA A 23 -1.87 25.00 10.77
C ALA A 23 -0.56 24.25 11.03
N ALA A 24 -0.57 22.91 10.97
CA ALA A 24 0.65 22.10 11.15
C ALA A 24 1.75 22.45 10.14
N VAL A 25 1.39 22.57 8.86
CA VAL A 25 2.32 22.99 7.79
C VAL A 25 2.90 24.37 8.09
N LYS A 26 2.08 25.36 8.46
CA LYS A 26 2.54 26.72 8.78
C LYS A 26 3.49 26.74 9.97
N CYS A 27 3.23 25.95 11.02
CA CYS A 27 4.12 25.83 12.17
C CYS A 27 5.51 25.32 11.73
N LEU A 28 5.56 24.27 10.91
CA LEU A 28 6.83 23.71 10.43
C LEU A 28 7.55 24.62 9.41
N GLU A 29 6.81 25.31 8.54
CA GLU A 29 7.38 26.31 7.62
C GLU A 29 7.99 27.49 8.38
N SER A 30 7.30 27.98 9.41
CA SER A 30 7.78 29.09 10.24
C SER A 30 9.09 28.76 10.95
N LEU A 31 9.31 27.50 11.31
CA LEU A 31 10.60 27.04 11.85
C LEU A 31 11.72 27.14 10.82
N LEU A 32 11.47 26.71 9.59
CA LEU A 32 12.47 26.72 8.51
C LEU A 32 12.77 28.13 7.98
N GLN A 33 11.84 29.07 8.15
CA GLN A 33 11.97 30.47 7.77
C GLN A 33 12.50 31.36 8.90
N CYS A 34 12.56 30.84 10.13
CA CYS A 34 13.15 31.55 11.24
C CYS A 34 14.62 31.80 10.91
N GLY A 35 15.03 33.05 10.68
CA GLY A 35 16.38 33.43 10.22
C GLY A 35 17.54 33.08 11.18
N ALA A 36 17.27 32.25 12.18
CA ALA A 36 18.21 31.62 13.09
C ALA A 36 18.79 30.33 12.49
N SER A 37 20.09 30.08 12.70
CA SER A 37 20.72 28.83 12.27
C SER A 37 20.22 27.65 13.12
N LEU A 38 19.33 26.84 12.56
CA LEU A 38 18.88 25.59 13.17
C LEU A 38 20.03 24.57 13.22
N LEU A 39 20.01 23.71 14.24
CA LEU A 39 20.88 22.53 14.26
C LEU A 39 20.55 21.64 13.04
N PRO A 40 21.54 21.11 12.29
CA PRO A 40 21.30 20.38 11.05
C PRO A 40 20.29 19.23 11.19
N LEU A 41 20.34 18.49 12.30
CA LEU A 41 19.41 17.38 12.57
C LEU A 41 17.97 17.83 12.78
N VAL A 42 17.77 18.99 13.44
CA VAL A 42 16.45 19.60 13.66
C VAL A 42 15.89 20.07 12.32
N GLU A 43 16.71 20.73 11.49
CA GLU A 43 16.30 21.15 10.16
C GLU A 43 15.91 19.94 9.28
N ILE A 44 16.71 18.87 9.26
CA ILE A 44 16.41 17.65 8.52
C ILE A 44 15.07 17.05 8.96
N ARG A 45 14.87 16.84 10.26
CA ARG A 45 13.62 16.25 10.79
C ARG A 45 12.40 17.11 10.46
N THR A 46 12.54 18.43 10.57
CA THR A 46 11.47 19.39 10.25
C THR A 46 11.13 19.33 8.76
N ARG A 47 12.14 19.30 7.88
CA ARG A 47 11.94 19.17 6.43
C ARG A 47 11.28 17.83 6.04
N LEU A 48 11.68 16.72 6.66
CA LEU A 48 11.07 15.41 6.39
C LEU A 48 9.60 15.36 6.82
N ARG A 49 9.29 15.87 8.03
CA ARG A 49 7.92 15.94 8.53
C ARG A 49 7.03 16.83 7.67
N LEU A 50 7.52 18.01 7.31
CA LEU A 50 6.82 18.93 6.42
C LEU A 50 6.56 18.31 5.04
N ALA A 51 7.59 17.69 4.43
CA ALA A 51 7.43 17.02 3.15
C ALA A 51 6.39 15.88 3.20
N HIS A 52 6.37 15.10 4.28
CA HIS A 52 5.37 14.05 4.49
C HIS A 52 3.94 14.62 4.57
N LEU A 53 3.72 15.72 5.30
CA LEU A 53 2.41 16.39 5.36
C LEU A 53 2.00 16.95 3.99
N LEU A 54 2.93 17.58 3.27
CA LEU A 54 2.67 18.14 1.95
C LEU A 54 2.28 17.05 0.94
N LEU A 55 2.98 15.91 0.97
CA LEU A 55 2.68 14.74 0.13
C LEU A 55 1.32 14.13 0.45
N SER A 56 0.98 14.06 1.73
CA SER A 56 -0.21 13.33 2.18
C SER A 56 -1.50 14.15 2.12
N ARG A 57 -1.42 15.50 2.22
CA ARG A 57 -2.61 16.35 2.46
C ARG A 57 -2.76 17.58 1.58
N SER A 58 -1.68 18.21 1.11
CA SER A 58 -1.77 19.47 0.34
C SER A 58 -1.42 19.33 -1.15
N HIS A 59 -0.91 18.17 -1.56
CA HIS A 59 -0.51 17.84 -2.94
C HIS A 59 0.49 18.85 -3.56
N ASN A 60 1.19 19.65 -2.76
CA ASN A 60 2.22 20.56 -3.27
C ASN A 60 3.53 19.80 -3.51
N LEU A 61 3.54 18.98 -4.56
CA LEU A 61 4.61 18.01 -4.87
C LEU A 61 5.96 18.69 -5.08
N ASN A 62 5.98 19.85 -5.75
CA ASN A 62 7.22 20.59 -5.99
C ASN A 62 7.81 21.17 -4.71
N HIS A 63 6.95 21.65 -3.80
CA HIS A 63 7.40 22.16 -2.50
C HIS A 63 7.94 21.02 -1.63
N ALA A 64 7.24 19.88 -1.57
CA ALA A 64 7.70 18.68 -0.87
C ALA A 64 9.04 18.18 -1.41
N LYS A 65 9.17 18.09 -2.74
CA LYS A 65 10.43 17.72 -3.42
C LYS A 65 11.59 18.63 -3.03
N ALA A 66 11.41 19.95 -3.05
CA ALA A 66 12.46 20.90 -2.68
C ALA A 66 12.93 20.73 -1.22
N HIS A 67 12.01 20.47 -0.28
CA HIS A 67 12.37 20.17 1.11
C HIS A 67 13.16 18.86 1.23
N LEU A 68 12.80 17.82 0.48
CA LEU A 68 13.47 16.52 0.50
C LEU A 68 14.86 16.56 -0.13
N GLU A 69 15.02 17.23 -1.27
CA GLU A 69 16.33 17.43 -1.91
C GLU A 69 17.28 18.19 -0.97
N ARG A 70 16.76 19.25 -0.30
CA ARG A 70 17.54 19.98 0.70
C ARG A 70 17.89 19.11 1.92
N ALA A 71 16.96 18.29 2.41
CA ALA A 71 17.23 17.37 3.52
C ALA A 71 18.31 16.34 3.18
N LEU A 72 18.30 15.79 1.96
CA LEU A 72 19.35 14.87 1.48
C LEU A 72 20.72 15.53 1.35
N LEU A 73 20.77 16.78 0.88
CA LEU A 73 22.02 17.54 0.83
C LEU A 73 22.62 17.71 2.23
N LEU A 74 21.81 18.06 3.23
CA LEU A 74 22.27 18.16 4.62
C LEU A 74 22.72 16.78 5.16
N LEU A 75 21.97 15.72 4.86
CA LEU A 75 22.30 14.35 5.25
C LEU A 75 23.57 13.81 4.58
N SER A 76 23.95 14.31 3.41
CA SER A 76 25.20 13.91 2.73
C SER A 76 26.44 14.30 3.54
N SER A 77 26.38 15.42 4.27
CA SER A 77 27.42 15.86 5.20
C SER A 77 27.37 15.18 6.57
N ALA A 78 26.28 14.47 6.90
CA ALA A 78 26.10 13.81 8.18
C ALA A 78 26.71 12.38 8.19
N ARG A 79 27.46 12.05 9.26
CA ARG A 79 28.04 10.71 9.49
C ARG A 79 26.96 9.62 9.56
N SER A 80 27.40 8.34 9.52
CA SER A 80 26.59 7.11 9.49
C SER A 80 25.43 7.02 10.50
N ALA A 81 25.47 7.78 11.61
CA ALA A 81 24.47 7.81 12.69
C ALA A 81 23.05 8.27 12.27
N ALA A 82 22.84 8.72 11.04
CA ALA A 82 21.54 9.17 10.52
C ALA A 82 20.97 8.28 9.41
N LEU A 83 21.36 6.99 9.33
CA LEU A 83 20.94 6.10 8.25
C LEU A 83 19.41 6.00 8.12
N HIS A 84 18.67 5.87 9.22
CA HIS A 84 17.20 5.87 9.19
C HIS A 84 16.62 7.13 8.51
N LEU A 85 17.18 8.31 8.79
CA LEU A 85 16.77 9.56 8.18
C LEU A 85 17.15 9.64 6.70
N LYS A 86 18.31 9.06 6.32
CA LYS A 86 18.70 8.91 4.91
C LYS A 86 17.69 8.07 4.16
N LEU A 87 17.36 6.88 4.66
CA LEU A 87 16.41 5.99 4.00
C LEU A 87 15.02 6.62 3.92
N SER A 88 14.57 7.32 4.98
CA SER A 88 13.32 8.09 4.98
C SER A 88 13.28 9.16 3.90
N ALA A 89 14.35 9.92 3.76
CA ALA A 89 14.47 10.92 2.71
C ALA A 89 14.44 10.30 1.31
N HIS A 90 15.11 9.15 1.11
CA HIS A 90 15.09 8.45 -0.17
C HIS A 90 13.70 7.90 -0.52
N SER A 91 12.98 7.30 0.43
CA SER A 91 11.62 6.78 0.19
C SER A 91 10.62 7.89 -0.14
N LEU A 92 10.60 8.98 0.65
CA LEU A 92 9.72 10.12 0.38
C LEU A 92 10.05 10.80 -0.95
N LEU A 93 11.34 10.93 -1.31
CA LEU A 93 11.72 11.56 -2.57
C LEU A 93 11.45 10.65 -3.78
N ALA A 94 11.61 9.33 -3.64
CA ALA A 94 11.17 8.37 -4.64
C ALA A 94 9.66 8.50 -4.90
N ARG A 95 8.85 8.64 -3.84
CA ARG A 95 7.41 8.90 -3.96
C ARG A 95 7.10 10.23 -4.64
N CYS A 96 7.82 11.30 -4.32
CA CYS A 96 7.69 12.57 -5.05
C CYS A 96 7.98 12.40 -6.54
N TYR A 97 9.07 11.72 -6.90
CA TYR A 97 9.43 11.51 -8.31
C TYR A 97 8.38 10.66 -9.03
N HIS A 98 7.84 9.63 -8.38
CA HIS A 98 6.73 8.85 -8.91
C HIS A 98 5.51 9.72 -9.23
N LEU A 99 5.07 10.53 -8.27
CA LEU A 99 3.88 11.38 -8.41
C LEU A 99 4.05 12.50 -9.44
N VAL A 100 5.29 12.92 -9.70
CA VAL A 100 5.61 13.93 -10.74
C VAL A 100 5.88 13.26 -12.11
N GLY A 101 5.89 11.92 -12.19
CA GLY A 101 6.20 11.18 -13.42
C GLY A 101 7.69 11.20 -13.80
N ALA A 102 8.57 11.55 -12.86
CA ALA A 102 10.01 11.59 -13.07
C ALA A 102 10.64 10.20 -12.83
N ILE A 103 10.44 9.27 -13.76
CA ILE A 103 10.80 7.86 -13.61
C ILE A 103 12.34 7.62 -13.51
N PRO A 104 13.20 8.22 -14.36
CA PRO A 104 14.65 8.02 -14.23
C PRO A 104 15.25 8.46 -12.87
N PRO A 105 14.93 9.64 -12.31
CA PRO A 105 15.43 10.01 -10.98
C PRO A 105 14.79 9.18 -9.85
N GLN A 106 13.54 8.72 -10.00
CA GLN A 106 12.92 7.75 -9.09
C GLN A 106 13.76 6.46 -9.02
N LYS A 107 14.08 5.87 -10.18
CA LYS A 107 14.91 4.66 -10.28
C LYS A 107 16.27 4.85 -9.62
N HIS A 108 16.95 5.96 -9.95
CA HIS A 108 18.27 6.26 -9.42
C HIS A 108 18.29 6.35 -7.90
N ILE A 109 17.31 7.05 -7.30
CA ILE A 109 17.29 7.23 -5.85
C ILE A 109 16.94 5.94 -5.10
N ILE A 110 16.09 5.09 -5.68
CA ILE A 110 15.76 3.78 -5.10
C ILE A 110 16.99 2.87 -5.08
N LEU A 111 17.71 2.76 -6.21
CA LEU A 111 18.94 1.95 -6.30
C LEU A 111 20.00 2.43 -5.30
N ARG A 112 20.19 3.75 -5.18
CA ARG A 112 21.10 4.32 -4.19
C ARG A 112 20.72 3.96 -2.76
N ALA A 113 19.42 3.86 -2.44
CA ALA A 113 18.96 3.47 -1.12
C ALA A 113 19.22 1.98 -0.82
N LEU A 114 19.08 1.11 -1.83
CA LEU A 114 19.46 -0.31 -1.74
C LEU A 114 20.96 -0.49 -1.52
N ASP A 115 21.80 0.30 -2.19
CA ASP A 115 23.26 0.29 -1.98
C ASP A 115 23.64 0.74 -0.55
N LEU A 116 22.91 1.69 0.02
CA LEU A 116 23.10 2.11 1.42
C LEU A 116 22.72 1.00 2.41
N LEU A 117 21.67 0.23 2.12
CA LEU A 117 21.24 -0.89 2.95
C LEU A 117 22.26 -2.04 2.90
N SER A 118 22.73 -2.41 1.71
CA SER A 118 23.73 -3.47 1.53
C SER A 118 25.05 -3.12 2.24
N SER A 119 25.49 -1.86 2.11
CA SER A 119 26.68 -1.34 2.79
C SER A 119 26.51 -1.29 4.32
N SER A 120 25.29 -1.03 4.80
CA SER A 120 25.00 -0.96 6.24
C SER A 120 24.87 -2.33 6.91
N ALA A 121 24.48 -3.38 6.18
CA ALA A 121 24.34 -4.72 6.73
C ALA A 121 25.65 -5.24 7.34
N ALA A 122 26.80 -4.79 6.82
CA ALA A 122 28.13 -5.09 7.35
C ALA A 122 28.51 -4.30 8.61
N GLY A 123 27.81 -3.18 8.91
CA GLY A 123 28.20 -2.21 9.92
C GLY A 123 27.28 -2.08 11.15
N GLY A 124 26.21 -2.86 11.24
CA GLY A 124 25.34 -2.95 12.43
C GLY A 124 24.55 -1.68 12.81
N SER A 125 24.32 -0.75 11.87
CA SER A 125 23.71 0.58 12.16
C SER A 125 22.19 0.54 12.40
N LEU A 126 21.49 -0.47 11.86
CA LEU A 126 20.04 -0.64 11.98
C LEU A 126 19.71 -2.05 12.50
N PRO A 127 18.61 -2.21 13.28
CA PRO A 127 18.09 -3.53 13.63
C PRO A 127 17.85 -4.38 12.37
N PRO A 128 18.16 -5.69 12.38
CA PRO A 128 17.99 -6.56 11.21
C PRO A 128 16.59 -6.50 10.61
N ALA A 129 15.55 -6.52 11.46
CA ALA A 129 14.16 -6.40 11.01
C ALA A 129 13.87 -5.07 10.29
N ALA A 130 14.42 -3.95 10.78
CA ALA A 130 14.24 -2.65 10.12
C ALA A 130 14.94 -2.62 8.76
N THR A 131 16.14 -3.20 8.65
CA THR A 131 16.87 -3.31 7.37
C THR A 131 16.08 -4.10 6.34
N LEU A 132 15.48 -5.24 6.74
CA LEU A 132 14.65 -6.05 5.85
C LEU A 132 13.38 -5.33 5.41
N LEU A 133 12.75 -4.55 6.31
CA LEU A 133 11.59 -3.73 5.96
C LEU A 133 11.93 -2.64 4.96
N TRP A 134 13.07 -1.95 5.13
CA TRP A 134 13.55 -0.99 4.14
C TRP A 134 13.90 -1.64 2.81
N SER A 135 14.50 -2.84 2.84
CA SER A 135 14.80 -3.61 1.63
C SER A 135 13.52 -3.96 0.87
N ALA A 136 12.50 -4.51 1.56
CA ALA A 136 11.19 -4.76 0.98
C ALA A 136 10.59 -3.48 0.36
N ASN A 137 10.66 -2.34 1.05
CA ASN A 137 10.13 -1.08 0.55
C ASN A 137 10.72 -0.67 -0.79
N PHE A 138 12.04 -0.63 -0.85
CA PHE A 138 12.74 -0.18 -2.04
C PHE A 138 12.59 -1.19 -3.18
N HIS A 139 12.55 -2.48 -2.90
CA HIS A 139 12.28 -3.49 -3.93
C HIS A 139 10.87 -3.40 -4.50
N SER A 140 9.85 -3.10 -3.67
CA SER A 140 8.50 -2.81 -4.14
C SER A 140 8.48 -1.60 -5.07
N HIS A 141 9.06 -0.47 -4.65
CA HIS A 141 9.09 0.74 -5.46
C HIS A 141 9.90 0.56 -6.75
N LEU A 142 11.02 -0.19 -6.68
CA LEU A 142 11.85 -0.50 -7.83
C LEU A 142 11.07 -1.32 -8.86
N ALA A 143 10.36 -2.36 -8.41
CA ALA A 143 9.54 -3.19 -9.28
C ALA A 143 8.50 -2.35 -10.04
N SER A 144 7.76 -1.50 -9.34
CA SER A 144 6.78 -0.59 -9.99
C SER A 144 7.45 0.34 -11.00
N THR A 145 8.63 0.88 -10.68
CA THR A 145 9.39 1.76 -11.58
C THR A 145 9.85 1.00 -12.84
N LEU A 146 10.31 -0.24 -12.68
CA LEU A 146 10.79 -1.09 -13.78
C LEU A 146 9.66 -1.54 -14.70
N VAL A 147 8.46 -1.82 -14.16
CA VAL A 147 7.27 -2.09 -14.98
C VAL A 147 6.93 -0.89 -15.86
N ILE A 148 7.00 0.34 -15.33
CA ILE A 148 6.75 1.57 -16.11
C ILE A 148 7.81 1.76 -17.20
N ASP A 149 9.08 1.44 -16.91
CA ASP A 149 10.17 1.44 -17.90
C ASP A 149 10.05 0.32 -18.96
N GLY A 150 9.13 -0.64 -18.79
CA GLY A 150 9.00 -1.82 -19.65
C GLY A 150 10.03 -2.93 -19.38
N ASP A 151 10.80 -2.84 -18.30
CA ASP A 151 11.77 -3.86 -17.87
C ASP A 151 11.10 -4.87 -16.93
N TYR A 152 10.29 -5.76 -17.51
CA TYR A 152 9.58 -6.80 -16.77
C TYR A 152 10.51 -7.83 -16.09
N PRO A 153 11.60 -8.31 -16.72
CA PRO A 153 12.54 -9.21 -16.05
C PRO A 153 13.22 -8.56 -14.83
N GLY A 154 13.62 -7.29 -14.95
CA GLY A 154 14.14 -6.51 -13.83
C GLY A 154 13.10 -6.34 -12.72
N ALA A 155 11.85 -6.07 -13.08
CA ALA A 155 10.76 -5.96 -12.09
C ALA A 155 10.56 -7.27 -11.32
N LEU A 156 10.54 -8.42 -11.99
CA LEU A 156 10.44 -9.74 -11.35
C LEU A 156 11.62 -10.04 -10.43
N SER A 157 12.85 -9.68 -10.85
CA SER A 157 14.05 -9.82 -10.01
C SER A 157 13.97 -8.96 -8.74
N ALA A 158 13.49 -7.72 -8.86
CA ALA A 158 13.26 -6.84 -7.72
C ALA A 158 12.21 -7.41 -6.77
N LEU A 159 11.08 -7.93 -7.30
CA LEU A 159 10.02 -8.54 -6.49
C LEU A 159 10.50 -9.81 -5.76
N SER A 160 11.33 -10.64 -6.41
CA SER A 160 11.95 -11.82 -5.77
C SER A 160 12.87 -11.45 -4.61
N SER A 161 13.65 -10.36 -4.77
CA SER A 161 14.51 -9.84 -3.70
C SER A 161 13.69 -9.33 -2.51
N GLY A 162 12.60 -8.59 -2.79
CA GLY A 162 11.66 -8.15 -1.75
C GLY A 162 10.92 -9.30 -1.07
N PHE A 163 10.53 -10.34 -1.83
CA PHE A 163 9.93 -11.56 -1.29
C PHE A 163 10.87 -12.26 -0.30
N THR A 164 12.16 -12.33 -0.63
CA THR A 164 13.18 -12.93 0.25
C THR A 164 13.31 -12.14 1.55
N ALA A 165 13.34 -10.81 1.48
CA ALA A 165 13.35 -9.96 2.68
C ALA A 165 12.09 -10.16 3.54
N ALA A 166 10.92 -10.33 2.91
CA ALA A 166 9.66 -10.61 3.59
C ALA A 166 9.64 -12.00 4.27
N ALA A 167 10.23 -13.00 3.63
CA ALA A 167 10.37 -14.34 4.18
C ALA A 167 11.31 -14.37 5.39
N GLU A 168 12.43 -13.63 5.34
CA GLU A 168 13.34 -13.47 6.48
C GLU A 168 12.69 -12.76 7.66
N LEU A 169 11.78 -11.80 7.39
CA LEU A 169 10.94 -11.16 8.40
C LEU A 169 9.85 -12.05 8.97
N ARG A 170 9.58 -13.21 8.36
CA ARG A 170 8.46 -14.09 8.69
C ARG A 170 7.08 -13.40 8.59
N SER A 171 6.93 -12.40 7.72
CA SER A 171 5.62 -11.81 7.42
C SER A 171 5.02 -12.48 6.20
N THR A 172 3.95 -13.24 6.41
CA THR A 172 3.23 -13.94 5.36
C THR A 172 2.44 -12.96 4.48
N GLU A 173 1.93 -11.88 5.07
CA GLU A 173 1.24 -10.80 4.37
C GLU A 173 2.17 -10.08 3.40
N LEU A 174 3.40 -9.78 3.83
CA LEU A 174 4.40 -9.14 2.98
C LEU A 174 4.95 -10.11 1.91
N GLN A 175 5.02 -11.41 2.21
CA GLN A 175 5.33 -12.41 1.17
C GLN A 175 4.23 -12.49 0.12
N LEU A 176 2.96 -12.51 0.54
CA LEU A 176 1.82 -12.47 -0.36
C LEU A 176 1.83 -11.20 -1.22
N PHE A 177 2.25 -10.07 -0.65
CA PHE A 177 2.46 -8.82 -1.40
C PHE A 177 3.35 -9.03 -2.62
N PHE A 178 4.53 -9.62 -2.42
CA PHE A 178 5.51 -9.75 -3.48
C PHE A 178 5.08 -10.81 -4.49
N ALA A 179 4.47 -11.89 -4.02
CA ALA A 179 3.95 -12.94 -4.87
C ALA A 179 2.81 -12.43 -5.78
N ALA A 180 1.84 -11.69 -5.23
CA ALA A 180 0.74 -11.11 -5.99
C ALA A 180 1.22 -10.04 -6.98
N SER A 181 2.19 -9.22 -6.57
CA SER A 181 2.83 -8.24 -7.45
C SER A 181 3.58 -8.93 -8.59
N ALA A 182 4.24 -10.06 -8.34
CA ALA A 182 4.95 -10.83 -9.37
C ALA A 182 3.97 -11.48 -10.34
N LEU A 183 2.85 -12.01 -9.84
CA LEU A 183 1.75 -12.51 -10.67
C LEU A 183 1.28 -11.42 -11.62
N HIS A 184 1.10 -10.20 -11.09
CA HIS A 184 0.68 -9.07 -11.90
C HIS A 184 1.67 -8.72 -13.01
N VAL A 185 2.99 -8.75 -12.75
CA VAL A 185 4.00 -8.54 -13.81
C VAL A 185 3.98 -9.66 -14.85
N HIS A 186 3.84 -10.92 -14.42
CA HIS A 186 3.70 -12.05 -15.35
C HIS A 186 2.45 -11.92 -16.23
N LEU A 187 1.36 -11.39 -15.69
CA LEU A 187 0.13 -11.12 -16.43
C LEU A 187 0.31 -10.01 -17.48
N LEU A 188 1.03 -8.94 -17.13
CA LEU A 188 1.33 -7.83 -18.03
C LEU A 188 2.21 -8.23 -19.22
N HIS A 189 3.21 -9.08 -18.97
CA HIS A 189 4.19 -9.48 -19.99
C HIS A 189 3.75 -10.72 -20.79
N TRP A 190 2.88 -11.57 -20.22
CA TRP A 190 2.34 -12.83 -20.74
C TRP A 190 3.28 -13.62 -21.66
N GLU A 191 4.52 -13.85 -21.23
CA GLU A 191 5.48 -14.63 -22.03
C GLU A 191 5.48 -16.12 -21.68
N ASP A 192 5.27 -16.48 -20.40
CA ASP A 192 5.51 -17.84 -19.89
C ASP A 192 4.34 -18.38 -19.02
N PRO A 193 3.41 -19.16 -19.61
CA PRO A 193 2.29 -19.78 -18.90
C PRO A 193 2.65 -20.59 -17.64
N PRO A 194 3.71 -21.42 -17.60
CA PRO A 194 4.09 -22.14 -16.38
C PRO A 194 4.57 -21.22 -15.25
N SER A 195 5.25 -20.10 -15.57
CA SER A 195 5.61 -19.09 -14.55
C SER A 195 4.37 -18.43 -13.93
N VAL A 196 3.35 -18.16 -14.74
CA VAL A 196 2.04 -17.68 -14.24
C VAL A 196 1.45 -18.72 -13.27
N GLU A 197 1.33 -19.98 -13.68
CA GLU A 197 0.74 -21.04 -12.85
C GLU A 197 1.51 -21.24 -11.53
N ALA A 198 2.84 -21.24 -11.59
CA ALA A 198 3.68 -21.35 -10.40
C ALA A 198 3.46 -20.18 -9.43
N THR A 199 3.36 -18.96 -9.94
CA THR A 199 3.14 -17.76 -9.12
C THR A 199 1.74 -17.75 -8.51
N VAL A 200 0.71 -18.18 -9.25
CA VAL A 200 -0.64 -18.31 -8.71
C VAL A 200 -0.67 -19.36 -7.59
N ARG A 201 -0.05 -20.53 -7.79
CA ARG A 201 0.04 -21.57 -6.74
C ARG A 201 0.71 -21.03 -5.48
N ARG A 202 1.82 -20.29 -5.64
CA ARG A 202 2.53 -19.67 -4.53
C ARG A 202 1.68 -18.67 -3.76
N CYS A 203 0.92 -17.83 -4.47
CA CYS A 203 0.00 -16.88 -3.85
C CYS A 203 -1.11 -17.60 -3.05
N LEU A 204 -1.63 -18.73 -3.55
CA LEU A 204 -2.62 -19.52 -2.82
C LEU A 204 -2.06 -20.14 -1.54
N GLU A 205 -0.90 -20.77 -1.60
CA GLU A 205 -0.24 -21.35 -0.42
C GLU A 205 -0.06 -20.29 0.68
N LEU A 206 0.39 -19.09 0.28
CA LEU A 206 0.56 -17.97 1.20
C LEU A 206 -0.78 -17.49 1.75
N TRP A 207 -1.79 -17.34 0.90
CA TRP A 207 -3.14 -16.95 1.29
C TRP A 207 -3.75 -17.90 2.32
N GLU A 208 -3.65 -19.21 2.08
CA GLU A 208 -4.18 -20.25 2.99
C GLU A 208 -3.43 -20.28 4.32
N SER A 209 -2.15 -19.89 4.33
CA SER A 209 -1.34 -19.82 5.54
C SER A 209 -1.56 -18.55 6.37
N ILE A 210 -2.23 -17.53 5.83
CA ILE A 210 -2.61 -16.35 6.62
C ILE A 210 -3.78 -16.76 7.52
N PRO A 211 -3.62 -16.72 8.86
CA PRO A 211 -4.72 -17.01 9.76
C PRO A 211 -5.77 -15.91 9.61
N PHE A 212 -6.81 -16.19 8.84
CA PHE A 212 -8.05 -15.43 8.93
C PHE A 212 -8.71 -15.78 10.25
N ASP A 213 -8.22 -15.20 11.34
CA ASP A 213 -8.81 -15.41 12.63
C ASP A 213 -10.22 -14.79 12.62
N GLN A 214 -11.24 -15.64 12.51
CA GLN A 214 -12.65 -15.25 12.50
C GLN A 214 -12.96 -14.36 13.71
N HIS A 215 -12.27 -14.62 14.82
CA HIS A 215 -12.32 -13.84 16.05
C HIS A 215 -11.83 -12.39 15.88
N VAL A 216 -10.73 -12.17 15.14
CA VAL A 216 -10.19 -10.83 14.86
C VAL A 216 -11.13 -10.03 13.95
N LYS A 217 -11.77 -10.68 12.97
CA LYS A 217 -12.80 -10.04 12.12
C LYS A 217 -14.00 -9.57 12.94
N GLU A 218 -14.46 -10.40 13.87
CA GLU A 218 -15.58 -10.09 14.77
C GLU A 218 -15.23 -8.93 15.71
N LEU A 219 -14.04 -8.94 16.32
CA LEU A 219 -13.54 -7.86 17.19
C LEU A 219 -13.45 -6.52 16.43
N ILE A 220 -12.95 -6.52 15.20
CA ILE A 220 -12.88 -5.31 14.36
C ILE A 220 -14.28 -4.79 14.01
N ALA A 221 -15.21 -5.68 13.66
CA ALA A 221 -16.59 -5.30 13.35
C ALA A 221 -17.30 -4.69 14.58
N GLU A 222 -17.08 -5.27 15.76
CA GLU A 222 -17.67 -4.78 17.02
C GLU A 222 -17.07 -3.44 17.43
N LEU A 223 -15.75 -3.26 17.31
CA LEU A 223 -15.08 -1.98 17.58
C LEU A 223 -15.58 -0.87 16.65
N ASN A 224 -15.78 -1.17 15.37
CA ASN A 224 -16.34 -0.23 14.40
C ASN A 224 -17.81 0.13 14.68
N SER A 225 -18.57 -0.79 15.26
CA SER A 225 -19.94 -0.51 15.73
C SER A 225 -19.94 0.45 16.93
N VAL A 226 -19.03 0.22 17.90
CA VAL A 226 -18.84 1.09 19.07
C VAL A 226 -18.37 2.49 18.66
N ASN A 227 -17.39 2.59 17.76
CA ASN A 227 -16.90 3.87 17.25
C ASN A 227 -18.00 4.67 16.52
N ARG A 228 -18.78 4.02 15.64
CA ARG A 228 -19.91 4.67 14.97
C ARG A 228 -20.96 5.18 15.96
N SER A 229 -21.23 4.41 17.01
CA SER A 229 -22.14 4.82 18.09
C SER A 229 -21.59 6.05 18.82
N LEU A 230 -20.29 6.07 19.17
CA LEU A 230 -19.64 7.21 19.80
C LEU A 230 -19.63 8.48 18.93
N PHE A 231 -19.53 8.34 17.60
CA PHE A 231 -19.50 9.46 16.66
C PHE A 231 -20.89 10.06 16.35
N HIS A 232 -21.96 9.26 16.38
CA HIS A 232 -23.27 9.67 15.83
C HIS A 232 -24.39 9.91 16.84
N SER A 233 -24.18 9.77 18.16
CA SER A 233 -25.30 9.82 19.11
C SER A 233 -25.17 10.85 20.24
N ASN A 234 -26.30 11.54 20.52
CA ASN A 234 -26.51 12.39 21.70
C ASN A 234 -26.72 11.51 22.95
N LEU A 235 -25.68 10.76 23.33
CA LEU A 235 -25.73 9.84 24.47
C LEU A 235 -25.61 10.55 25.81
N GLN A 236 -26.29 10.01 26.83
CA GLN A 236 -26.09 10.46 28.20
C GLN A 236 -24.65 10.17 28.65
N ARG A 237 -24.11 11.00 29.55
CA ARG A 237 -22.71 10.92 30.03
C ARG A 237 -22.32 9.51 30.52
N ARG A 238 -23.27 8.78 31.12
CA ARG A 238 -23.07 7.43 31.64
C ARG A 238 -22.89 6.39 30.52
N ASP A 239 -23.67 6.49 29.45
CA ASP A 239 -23.61 5.56 28.30
C ASP A 239 -22.37 5.83 27.43
N ARG A 240 -21.90 7.08 27.40
CA ARG A 240 -20.62 7.42 26.76
C ARG A 240 -19.44 6.77 27.49
N LEU A 241 -19.43 6.80 28.82
CA LEU A 241 -18.36 6.18 29.62
C LEU A 241 -18.31 4.67 29.44
N SER A 242 -19.46 3.99 29.42
CA SER A 242 -19.50 2.53 29.20
C SER A 242 -19.05 2.13 27.79
N LEU A 243 -19.33 2.95 26.76
CA LEU A 243 -18.81 2.72 25.41
C LEU A 243 -17.30 2.96 25.31
N TYR A 244 -16.73 3.94 26.02
CA TYR A 244 -15.28 4.11 26.10
C TYR A 244 -14.59 2.94 26.82
N GLU A 245 -15.17 2.43 27.91
CA GLU A 245 -14.68 1.22 28.58
C GLU A 245 -14.73 0.00 27.65
N LYS A 246 -15.84 -0.19 26.93
CA LYS A 246 -15.98 -1.26 25.95
C LYS A 246 -15.01 -1.12 24.76
N GLN A 247 -14.78 0.11 24.28
CA GLN A 247 -13.79 0.41 23.26
C GLN A 247 -12.38 0.00 23.72
N GLY A 248 -11.99 0.35 24.95
CA GLY A 248 -10.70 -0.01 25.51
C GLY A 248 -10.52 -1.52 25.69
N GLN A 249 -11.57 -2.23 26.12
CA GLN A 249 -11.56 -3.70 26.23
C GLN A 249 -11.41 -4.39 24.87
N LEU A 250 -12.16 -3.95 23.86
CA LEU A 250 -12.07 -4.49 22.50
C LEU A 250 -10.71 -4.20 21.85
N GLN A 251 -10.14 -3.03 22.12
CA GLN A 251 -8.78 -2.69 21.66
C GLN A 251 -7.72 -3.59 22.29
N GLU A 252 -7.84 -3.89 23.60
CA GLU A 252 -6.90 -4.78 24.28
C GLU A 252 -7.09 -6.25 23.86
N GLN A 253 -8.32 -6.71 23.64
CA GLN A 253 -8.57 -8.04 23.08
C GLN A 253 -8.02 -8.18 21.66
N LEU A 254 -8.20 -7.15 20.83
CA LEU A 254 -7.62 -7.11 19.49
C LEU A 254 -6.09 -7.11 19.54
N ARG A 255 -5.50 -6.38 20.51
CA ARG A 255 -4.06 -6.36 20.76
C ARG A 255 -3.52 -7.73 21.16
N MET A 256 -4.21 -8.43 22.06
CA MET A 256 -3.85 -9.77 22.51
C MET A 256 -4.02 -10.82 21.40
N ALA A 257 -5.01 -10.67 20.53
CA ALA A 257 -5.26 -11.58 19.40
C ALA A 257 -4.32 -11.35 18.20
N THR A 258 -3.85 -10.11 17.98
CA THR A 258 -3.03 -9.76 16.80
C THR A 258 -1.53 -9.67 17.09
N GLY A 259 -1.10 -9.66 18.36
CA GLY A 259 0.32 -9.71 18.74
C GLY A 259 1.15 -8.47 18.34
N VAL A 260 0.50 -7.37 17.94
CA VAL A 260 1.19 -6.14 17.50
C VAL A 260 1.32 -5.16 18.67
N ASP A 261 2.51 -5.11 19.27
CA ASP A 261 2.91 -4.02 20.18
C ASP A 261 3.27 -2.77 19.37
N SER A 262 2.36 -1.79 19.30
CA SER A 262 2.66 -0.34 19.21
C SER A 262 1.36 0.47 19.18
N THR A 263 0.96 0.93 20.36
CA THR A 263 -0.09 1.92 20.61
C THR A 263 0.19 3.23 19.85
N ASN A 264 -0.72 3.59 18.94
CA ASN A 264 -1.07 4.95 18.42
C ASN A 264 -1.36 5.07 16.91
N LYS A 265 -1.50 3.97 16.16
CA LYS A 265 -1.93 4.03 14.74
C LYS A 265 -3.32 3.46 14.44
N LEU A 266 -4.08 3.06 15.46
CA LEU A 266 -5.31 2.30 15.25
C LEU A 266 -6.55 3.15 14.91
N LEU A 267 -6.43 4.47 14.78
CA LEU A 267 -7.56 5.39 14.58
C LEU A 267 -7.72 5.93 13.15
N ASP A 268 -6.94 5.45 12.18
CA ASP A 268 -7.09 5.81 10.75
C ASP A 268 -7.24 4.56 9.84
N LEU A 269 -7.63 3.41 10.40
CA LEU A 269 -7.86 2.14 9.69
C LEU A 269 -9.20 2.13 8.93
N ASP A 270 -9.37 3.07 8.00
CA ASP A 270 -10.40 2.97 6.96
C ASP A 270 -9.84 2.18 5.76
N ASP A 271 -10.48 1.07 5.43
CA ASP A 271 -10.43 0.30 4.17
C ASP A 271 -9.10 -0.27 3.61
N LYS A 272 -7.94 0.00 4.22
CA LYS A 272 -6.62 -0.38 3.64
C LYS A 272 -5.84 -1.39 4.48
N LEU A 273 -5.10 -2.29 3.81
CA LEU A 273 -4.12 -3.15 4.47
C LEU A 273 -2.89 -2.32 4.85
N LEU A 274 -2.67 -2.16 6.15
CA LEU A 274 -1.46 -1.55 6.68
C LEU A 274 -0.30 -2.53 6.47
N LEU A 275 0.66 -2.15 5.62
CA LEU A 275 2.00 -2.73 5.71
C LEU A 275 2.71 -2.25 6.99
N ALA A 276 3.92 -2.77 7.19
CA ALA A 276 4.81 -2.41 8.28
C ALA A 276 4.92 -0.88 8.50
N PRO A 277 5.32 -0.44 9.71
CA PRO A 277 5.60 0.97 9.97
C PRO A 277 6.60 1.55 8.95
N PRO A 278 6.67 2.89 8.83
CA PRO A 278 7.63 3.59 7.96
C PRO A 278 8.97 2.89 8.05
N PRO A 279 9.44 2.33 6.93
CA PRO A 279 9.40 2.91 5.58
C PRO A 279 8.26 2.57 4.64
N MET A 280 7.48 1.54 4.93
CA MET A 280 6.51 0.98 3.99
C MET A 280 5.22 1.80 3.88
N ASP A 281 5.18 3.01 4.47
CA ASP A 281 4.01 3.91 4.65
C ASP A 281 2.70 3.19 4.31
N GLY A 282 2.33 2.28 5.20
CA GLY A 282 1.43 1.17 4.91
C GLY A 282 0.07 1.59 4.39
N GLU A 283 -0.08 1.55 3.07
CA GLU A 283 -1.34 1.56 2.35
C GLU A 283 -1.13 0.80 1.03
N TRP A 284 -1.00 -0.53 1.09
CA TRP A 284 -0.63 -1.27 -0.12
C TRP A 284 -1.79 -1.51 -1.07
N LEU A 285 -2.89 -2.05 -0.55
CA LEU A 285 -4.05 -2.38 -1.35
C LEU A 285 -5.28 -2.22 -0.46
N PRO A 286 -6.37 -1.64 -0.96
CA PRO A 286 -7.64 -1.75 -0.29
C PRO A 286 -7.97 -3.23 -0.10
N ARG A 287 -8.63 -3.56 1.00
CA ARG A 287 -9.14 -4.92 1.23
C ARG A 287 -10.00 -5.41 0.07
N GLY A 288 -10.70 -4.48 -0.59
CA GLY A 288 -11.46 -4.74 -1.79
C GLY A 288 -10.60 -5.29 -2.93
N ALA A 289 -9.53 -4.57 -3.30
CA ALA A 289 -8.63 -5.00 -4.37
C ALA A 289 -7.98 -6.37 -4.10
N VAL A 290 -7.68 -6.69 -2.83
CA VAL A 290 -7.15 -8.01 -2.46
C VAL A 290 -8.19 -9.10 -2.66
N SER A 291 -9.43 -8.85 -2.23
CA SER A 291 -10.51 -9.81 -2.41
C SER A 291 -10.78 -10.07 -3.90
N ALA A 292 -10.71 -9.03 -4.73
CA ALA A 292 -10.81 -9.15 -6.19
C ALA A 292 -9.63 -9.95 -6.78
N LEU A 293 -8.39 -9.72 -6.33
CA LEU A 293 -7.23 -10.52 -6.76
C LEU A 293 -7.38 -12.01 -6.44
N VAL A 294 -7.92 -12.35 -5.27
CA VAL A 294 -8.16 -13.74 -4.87
C VAL A 294 -9.20 -14.39 -5.79
N ASP A 295 -10.31 -13.70 -6.05
CA ASP A 295 -11.32 -14.18 -6.99
C ASP A 295 -10.72 -14.41 -8.38
N LEU A 296 -9.86 -13.51 -8.84
CA LEU A 296 -9.17 -13.62 -10.13
C LEU A 296 -8.23 -14.84 -10.18
N MET A 297 -7.46 -15.09 -9.12
CA MET A 297 -6.57 -16.24 -9.04
C MET A 297 -7.34 -17.58 -9.11
N VAL A 298 -8.48 -17.68 -8.42
CA VAL A 298 -9.34 -18.87 -8.47
C VAL A 298 -9.84 -19.11 -9.91
N VAL A 299 -10.19 -18.05 -10.63
CA VAL A 299 -10.63 -18.13 -12.04
C VAL A 299 -9.51 -18.66 -12.94
N MET A 300 -8.30 -18.13 -12.78
CA MET A 300 -7.16 -18.52 -13.60
C MET A 300 -6.77 -19.99 -13.43
N LEU A 301 -6.84 -20.53 -12.20
CA LEU A 301 -6.56 -21.95 -11.95
C LEU A 301 -7.74 -22.86 -12.27
N GLY A 302 -8.97 -22.36 -12.12
CA GLY A 302 -10.18 -23.13 -12.37
C GLY A 302 -10.44 -23.35 -13.86
N ARG A 303 -10.06 -22.39 -14.72
CA ARG A 303 -10.25 -22.46 -16.18
C ARG A 303 -9.62 -23.72 -16.81
N PRO A 304 -8.32 -24.00 -16.67
CA PRO A 304 -7.71 -25.20 -17.27
C PRO A 304 -8.25 -26.51 -16.68
N LYS A 305 -8.81 -26.47 -15.46
CA LYS A 305 -9.40 -27.62 -14.78
C LYS A 305 -10.87 -27.87 -15.17
N GLY A 306 -11.46 -27.04 -16.04
CA GLY A 306 -12.85 -27.15 -16.46
C GLY A 306 -13.89 -26.75 -15.40
N VAL A 307 -13.47 -26.07 -14.31
CA VAL A 307 -14.37 -25.69 -13.20
C VAL A 307 -15.13 -24.39 -13.52
N PHE A 308 -15.72 -24.32 -14.70
CA PHE A 308 -16.26 -23.08 -15.29
C PHE A 308 -17.36 -22.41 -14.46
N LYS A 309 -18.14 -23.20 -13.70
CA LYS A 309 -19.22 -22.67 -12.83
C LYS A 309 -18.68 -21.92 -11.62
N GLU A 310 -17.58 -22.38 -11.02
CA GLU A 310 -16.89 -21.65 -9.93
C GLU A 310 -16.23 -20.40 -10.51
N CYS A 311 -15.54 -20.52 -11.65
CA CYS A 311 -14.93 -19.39 -12.34
C CYS A 311 -15.95 -18.27 -12.62
N GLY A 312 -17.14 -18.63 -13.15
CA GLY A 312 -18.20 -17.66 -13.40
C GLY A 312 -18.67 -16.91 -12.15
N ARG A 313 -18.81 -17.60 -11.01
CA ARG A 313 -19.18 -16.97 -9.73
C ARG A 313 -18.10 -16.02 -9.22
N ARG A 314 -16.83 -16.43 -9.32
CA ARG A 314 -15.67 -15.63 -8.89
C ARG A 314 -15.48 -14.40 -9.76
N ILE A 315 -15.66 -14.51 -11.08
CA ILE A 315 -15.67 -13.37 -12.00
C ILE A 315 -16.75 -12.35 -11.60
N GLN A 316 -17.97 -12.80 -11.35
CA GLN A 316 -19.06 -11.91 -10.96
C GLN A 316 -18.79 -11.22 -9.61
N SER A 317 -18.32 -11.97 -8.62
CA SER A 317 -17.92 -11.45 -7.31
C SER A 317 -16.84 -10.37 -7.42
N GLY A 318 -15.75 -10.65 -8.13
CA GLY A 318 -14.65 -9.71 -8.31
C GLY A 318 -15.06 -8.46 -9.09
N LEU A 319 -15.84 -8.60 -10.18
CA LEU A 319 -16.36 -7.46 -10.94
C LEU A 319 -17.28 -6.57 -10.10
N GLN A 320 -18.21 -7.17 -9.36
CA GLN A 320 -19.14 -6.46 -8.47
C GLN A 320 -18.36 -5.59 -7.48
N LEU A 321 -17.37 -6.20 -6.82
CA LEU A 321 -16.52 -5.52 -5.85
C LEU A 321 -15.75 -4.36 -6.50
N ILE A 322 -15.09 -4.60 -7.63
CA ILE A 322 -14.31 -3.57 -8.34
C ILE A 322 -15.19 -2.38 -8.74
N TYR A 323 -16.41 -2.63 -9.24
CA TYR A 323 -17.33 -1.56 -9.59
C TYR A 323 -17.81 -0.77 -8.38
N GLU A 324 -18.07 -1.41 -7.24
CA GLU A 324 -18.44 -0.73 -6.00
C GLU A 324 -17.32 0.18 -5.50
N GLU A 325 -16.06 -0.27 -5.58
CA GLU A 325 -14.90 0.53 -5.18
C GLU A 325 -14.61 1.69 -6.14
N LEU A 326 -14.73 1.47 -7.46
CA LEU A 326 -14.63 2.54 -8.45
C LEU A 326 -15.76 3.57 -8.30
N ALA A 327 -16.96 3.16 -7.87
CA ALA A 327 -18.07 4.07 -7.59
C ALA A 327 -17.79 4.94 -6.35
N LYS A 328 -17.22 4.37 -5.27
CA LYS A 328 -16.76 5.16 -4.10
C LYS A 328 -15.73 6.22 -4.48
N LEU A 329 -14.88 5.93 -5.48
CA LEU A 329 -13.86 6.84 -6.00
C LEU A 329 -14.42 7.88 -6.98
N GLY A 330 -15.73 7.86 -7.27
CA GLY A 330 -16.39 8.80 -8.19
C GLY A 330 -16.15 8.49 -9.67
N VAL A 331 -15.64 7.30 -10.00
CA VAL A 331 -15.30 6.89 -11.38
C VAL A 331 -16.50 6.26 -12.11
N VAL A 332 -17.45 5.67 -11.37
CA VAL A 332 -18.59 4.93 -11.94
C VAL A 332 -19.88 5.28 -11.19
N ASP A 333 -20.98 5.50 -11.90
CA ASP A 333 -22.31 5.49 -11.29
C ASP A 333 -23.23 4.46 -11.99
N GLY A 334 -23.84 3.59 -11.19
CA GLY A 334 -25.02 2.80 -11.58
C GLY A 334 -24.94 1.86 -12.80
N ARG A 335 -23.74 1.41 -13.23
CA ARG A 335 -23.45 0.49 -14.38
C ARG A 335 -23.04 1.15 -15.71
N ARG A 336 -22.67 2.44 -15.73
CA ARG A 336 -21.92 3.03 -16.87
C ARG A 336 -20.62 3.62 -16.36
N VAL A 337 -19.50 3.15 -16.90
CA VAL A 337 -18.18 3.77 -16.72
C VAL A 337 -18.27 5.16 -17.36
N PHE A 338 -18.15 6.22 -16.56
CA PHE A 338 -17.97 7.56 -17.13
C PHE A 338 -16.55 7.62 -17.71
N ILE A 339 -16.43 7.39 -19.02
CA ILE A 339 -15.22 7.70 -19.81
C ILE A 339 -15.07 9.25 -19.96
N TRP A 340 -15.63 10.03 -19.04
CA TRP A 340 -15.68 11.51 -19.09
C TRP A 340 -15.35 12.18 -17.76
N CYS A 341 -14.76 11.48 -16.79
CA CYS A 341 -14.04 12.18 -15.72
C CYS A 341 -12.72 12.67 -16.31
N LEU A 342 -12.59 13.98 -16.53
CA LEU A 342 -11.30 14.57 -16.88
C LEU A 342 -10.32 14.27 -15.72
N GLU A 343 -9.07 13.96 -16.05
CA GLU A 343 -7.97 13.76 -15.07
C GLU A 343 -7.86 14.91 -14.04
N VAL A 344 -8.37 16.08 -14.42
CA VAL A 344 -8.43 17.33 -13.63
C VAL A 344 -9.43 17.27 -12.47
N ASP A 345 -10.49 16.45 -12.57
CA ASP A 345 -11.59 16.41 -11.58
C ASP A 345 -11.41 15.31 -10.51
N LEU A 346 -10.51 14.35 -10.73
CA LEU A 346 -10.13 13.37 -9.71
C LEU A 346 -9.02 13.92 -8.81
N GLN A 347 -9.18 13.76 -7.50
CA GLN A 347 -8.04 13.93 -6.58
C GLN A 347 -6.91 12.97 -6.99
N HIS A 348 -5.66 13.43 -7.04
CA HIS A 348 -4.53 12.62 -7.53
C HIS A 348 -4.34 11.30 -6.76
N SER A 349 -4.78 11.21 -5.50
CA SER A 349 -4.84 9.96 -4.73
C SER A 349 -5.90 8.99 -5.28
N ALA A 350 -7.06 9.48 -5.71
CA ALA A 350 -8.10 8.68 -6.33
C ALA A 350 -7.70 8.14 -7.71
N ILE A 351 -6.83 8.84 -8.45
CA ILE A 351 -6.30 8.38 -9.76
C ILE A 351 -5.50 7.08 -9.60
N TRP A 352 -4.63 7.00 -8.59
CA TRP A 352 -3.81 5.80 -8.36
C TRP A 352 -4.66 4.61 -7.89
N MET A 353 -5.58 4.84 -6.94
CA MET A 353 -6.52 3.82 -6.48
C MET A 353 -7.42 3.31 -7.62
N ALA A 354 -7.93 4.23 -8.44
CA ALA A 354 -8.72 3.89 -9.61
C ALA A 354 -7.91 3.09 -10.63
N GLY A 355 -6.64 3.45 -10.86
CA GLY A 355 -5.73 2.71 -11.75
C GLY A 355 -5.58 1.23 -11.37
N LEU A 356 -5.39 0.94 -10.07
CA LEU A 356 -5.37 -0.43 -9.54
C LEU A 356 -6.66 -1.19 -9.85
N TYR A 357 -7.82 -0.60 -9.59
CA TYR A 357 -9.11 -1.23 -9.83
C TYR A 357 -9.44 -1.38 -11.32
N LEU A 358 -9.05 -0.43 -12.18
CA LEU A 358 -9.24 -0.48 -13.62
C LEU A 358 -8.37 -1.58 -14.27
N MET A 359 -7.18 -1.79 -13.74
CA MET A 359 -6.28 -2.86 -14.16
C MET A 359 -6.82 -4.24 -13.77
N LEU A 360 -7.33 -4.39 -12.53
CA LEU A 360 -8.05 -5.60 -12.13
C LEU A 360 -9.30 -5.81 -12.97
N LEU A 361 -10.04 -4.74 -13.27
CA LEU A 361 -11.23 -4.78 -14.12
C LEU A 361 -10.90 -5.36 -15.50
N MET A 362 -9.84 -4.86 -16.13
CA MET A 362 -9.35 -5.36 -17.43
C MET A 362 -9.06 -6.86 -17.36
N GLN A 363 -8.33 -7.30 -16.34
CA GLN A 363 -7.97 -8.70 -16.16
C GLN A 363 -9.18 -9.61 -15.92
N PHE A 364 -10.20 -9.15 -15.20
CA PHE A 364 -11.46 -9.89 -15.03
C PHE A 364 -12.26 -10.00 -16.33
N LEU A 365 -12.31 -8.93 -17.12
CA LEU A 365 -13.02 -8.92 -18.41
C LEU A 365 -12.35 -9.87 -19.40
N GLU A 366 -11.02 -9.85 -19.49
CA GLU A 366 -10.26 -10.79 -20.34
C GLU A 366 -10.47 -12.24 -19.91
N ASN A 367 -10.38 -12.53 -18.61
CA ASN A 367 -10.58 -13.89 -18.11
C ASN A 367 -12.03 -14.36 -18.26
N LYS A 368 -13.01 -13.45 -18.27
CA LYS A 368 -14.40 -13.78 -18.58
C LYS A 368 -14.55 -14.28 -20.01
N VAL A 369 -14.00 -13.56 -20.97
CA VAL A 369 -14.01 -13.97 -22.39
C VAL A 369 -13.26 -15.29 -22.54
N ALA A 370 -12.09 -15.43 -21.93
CA ALA A 370 -11.30 -16.65 -21.99
C ALA A 370 -12.05 -17.87 -21.43
N VAL A 371 -12.76 -17.74 -20.31
CA VAL A 371 -13.57 -18.83 -19.74
C VAL A 371 -14.71 -19.22 -20.66
N GLU A 372 -15.38 -18.26 -21.30
CA GLU A 372 -16.47 -18.54 -22.24
C GLU A 372 -15.97 -19.27 -23.49
N LEU A 373 -14.82 -18.87 -24.04
CA LEU A 373 -14.16 -19.53 -25.17
C LEU A 373 -13.75 -20.97 -24.82
N THR A 374 -13.00 -21.17 -23.73
CA THR A 374 -12.56 -22.51 -23.30
C THR A 374 -13.75 -23.43 -23.01
N ARG A 375 -14.85 -22.89 -22.47
CA ARG A 375 -16.07 -23.67 -22.25
C ARG A 375 -16.71 -24.12 -23.57
N SER A 376 -16.76 -23.26 -24.59
CA SER A 376 -17.29 -23.61 -25.91
C SER A 376 -16.49 -24.74 -26.54
N GLU A 377 -15.16 -24.62 -26.55
CA GLU A 377 -14.25 -25.65 -27.05
C GLU A 377 -14.43 -26.99 -26.33
N PHE A 378 -14.62 -26.96 -25.00
CA PHE A 378 -14.83 -28.17 -24.20
C PHE A 378 -16.17 -28.86 -24.51
N VAL A 379 -17.23 -28.09 -24.77
CA VAL A 379 -18.55 -28.63 -25.16
C VAL A 379 -18.48 -29.20 -26.57
N GLU A 380 -17.87 -28.48 -27.51
CA GLU A 380 -17.66 -28.96 -28.88
C GLU A 380 -16.85 -30.26 -28.92
N ALA A 381 -15.79 -30.37 -28.12
CA ALA A 381 -15.00 -31.60 -27.99
C ALA A 381 -15.83 -32.78 -27.44
N GLN A 382 -16.70 -32.55 -26.44
CA GLN A 382 -17.59 -33.60 -25.91
C GLN A 382 -18.64 -34.03 -26.92
N GLU A 383 -19.19 -33.10 -27.71
CA GLU A 383 -20.18 -33.41 -28.75
C GLU A 383 -19.56 -34.28 -29.86
N VAL A 384 -18.33 -33.95 -30.29
CA VAL A 384 -17.59 -34.75 -31.28
C VAL A 384 -17.26 -36.16 -30.77
N ASP A 385 -16.85 -36.29 -29.51
CA ASP A 385 -16.60 -37.61 -28.90
C ASP A 385 -17.88 -38.45 -28.76
N SER A 386 -19.03 -37.80 -28.48
CA SER A 386 -20.32 -38.48 -28.37
C SER A 386 -20.90 -38.92 -29.72
N LEU A 387 -20.46 -38.33 -30.84
CA LEU A 387 -20.83 -38.71 -32.20
C LEU A 387 -19.96 -39.84 -32.78
N ASN A 388 -18.83 -40.13 -32.14
CA ASN A 388 -17.88 -41.18 -32.52
C ASN A 388 -18.10 -42.52 -31.78
N TYR A 389 -19.12 -42.59 -30.92
CA TYR A 389 -19.67 -43.80 -30.30
C TYR A 389 -21.12 -44.00 -30.74
#